data_AF-A0A940ZY32-F1
#
_entry.id   AF-A0A940ZY32-F1
#
_cell.length_a   1.000
_cell.length_b   1.000
_cell.length_c   1.000
_cell.angle_alpha   90.00
_cell.angle_beta   90.00
_cell.angle_gamma   90.00
#
_symmetry.space_group_name_H-M   'P 1'
#
loop_
_entity.id
_entity.type
_entity.pdbx_description
1 polymer ?
#
loop_
_entity_poly.entity_id
_entity_poly.type
_entity_poly.pdbx_seq_one_letter_code
_entity_poly.pdbx_strand_id
1 'polypeptide(L)'
;MASADHVIHLRHAHTRVVVPRLTIPNTPRGFAQLWARIQQAQRRTGGREVVVGLEPTGTYHQAVASFLAAQGADVLLLSSSVAYWNRRTQDGTWDKSDAKDAANCVDLLEQGKVLF
;
A
#
# COMPACT_ATOMS: atom_id res chain seq x y z
N MET A 1 -19.39 38.75 2.69
CA MET A 1 -18.74 38.43 1.41
C MET A 1 -18.44 36.94 1.41
N ALA A 2 -19.14 36.15 0.59
CA ALA A 2 -18.86 34.73 0.44
C ALA A 2 -17.56 34.58 -0.38
N SER A 3 -16.61 33.76 0.08
CA SER A 3 -15.42 33.45 -0.72
C SER A 3 -15.87 32.65 -1.95
N ALA A 4 -15.33 32.99 -3.11
CA ALA A 4 -15.68 32.41 -4.40
C ALA A 4 -14.92 31.08 -4.64
N ASP A 5 -14.71 30.30 -3.58
CA ASP A 5 -13.76 29.21 -3.60
C ASP A 5 -14.45 27.84 -3.57
N HIS A 6 -13.85 26.88 -4.26
CA HIS A 6 -14.27 25.48 -4.26
C HIS A 6 -13.37 24.66 -3.33
N VAL A 7 -13.99 23.89 -2.43
CA VAL A 7 -13.30 22.80 -1.71
C VAL A 7 -13.70 21.50 -2.37
N ILE A 8 -12.74 20.81 -2.99
CA ILE A 8 -12.97 19.57 -3.72
C ILE A 8 -12.15 18.45 -3.08
N HIS A 9 -12.81 17.31 -2.85
CA HIS A 9 -12.19 16.04 -2.45
C HIS A 9 -12.84 14.93 -3.28
N LEU A 10 -12.08 14.25 -4.13
CA LEU A 10 -12.57 13.14 -4.94
C LEU A 10 -11.67 11.92 -4.76
N ARG A 11 -12.27 10.76 -4.54
CA ARG A 11 -11.60 9.48 -4.28
C ARG A 11 -12.33 8.35 -5.00
N HIS A 12 -11.59 7.37 -5.50
CA HIS A 12 -12.14 6.08 -5.88
C HIS A 12 -11.12 4.98 -5.54
N ALA A 13 -11.50 4.05 -4.65
CA ALA A 13 -10.70 2.87 -4.26
C ALA A 13 -11.48 1.58 -4.61
N HIS A 14 -10.83 0.63 -5.28
CA HIS A 14 -11.43 -0.65 -5.66
C HIS A 14 -10.91 -1.79 -4.77
N THR A 15 -11.82 -2.50 -4.12
CA THR A 15 -11.60 -3.69 -3.27
C THR A 15 -11.15 -4.95 -4.02
N ARG A 16 -10.71 -4.83 -5.28
CA ARG A 16 -10.37 -6.00 -6.09
C ARG A 16 -8.95 -6.46 -5.77
N VAL A 17 -8.86 -7.48 -4.93
CA VAL A 17 -7.63 -8.26 -4.77
C VAL A 17 -7.24 -8.88 -6.12
N VAL A 18 -6.16 -8.38 -6.73
CA VAL A 18 -5.62 -8.91 -8.01
C VAL A 18 -4.66 -10.07 -7.78
N VAL A 19 -3.95 -10.05 -6.64
CA VAL A 19 -3.03 -11.08 -6.18
C VAL A 19 -3.25 -11.26 -4.66
N PRO A 20 -3.76 -12.41 -4.19
CA PRO A 20 -4.14 -12.58 -2.77
C PRO A 20 -2.95 -12.71 -1.83
N ARG A 21 -1.83 -13.26 -2.30
CA ARG A 21 -0.57 -13.35 -1.54
C ARG A 21 0.61 -13.43 -2.50
N LEU A 22 1.68 -12.72 -2.17
CA LEU A 22 2.98 -12.85 -2.82
C LEU A 22 4.06 -12.78 -1.74
N THR A 23 4.95 -13.77 -1.71
CA THR A 23 6.12 -13.77 -0.83
C THR A 23 7.36 -13.61 -1.69
N ILE A 24 8.20 -12.64 -1.35
CA ILE A 24 9.47 -12.38 -2.04
C ILE A 24 10.63 -12.37 -1.03
N PRO A 25 11.83 -12.81 -1.42
CA PRO A 25 13.01 -12.63 -0.57
C PRO A 25 13.43 -11.15 -0.52
N ASN A 26 14.00 -10.70 0.59
CA ASN A 26 14.57 -9.36 0.74
C ASN A 26 15.93 -9.26 0.00
N THR A 27 15.88 -9.35 -1.32
CA THR A 27 17.05 -9.35 -2.22
C THR A 27 16.70 -8.60 -3.50
N PRO A 28 17.69 -8.11 -4.27
CA PRO A 28 17.44 -7.48 -5.57
C PRO A 28 16.62 -8.37 -6.52
N ARG A 29 16.86 -9.69 -6.51
CA ARG A 29 16.08 -10.66 -7.30
C ARG A 29 14.62 -10.70 -6.85
N GLY A 30 14.35 -10.67 -5.55
CA GLY A 30 12.99 -10.63 -5.01
C GLY A 30 12.26 -9.34 -5.36
N PHE A 31 12.95 -8.21 -5.35
CA PHE A 31 12.36 -6.92 -5.74
C PHE A 31 12.02 -6.87 -7.23
N ALA A 32 12.89 -7.41 -8.09
CA ALA A 32 12.61 -7.54 -9.52
C ALA A 32 11.38 -8.45 -9.76
N GLN A 33 11.23 -9.54 -9.00
CA GLN A 33 10.05 -10.39 -9.06
C GLN A 33 8.78 -9.64 -8.64
N LEU A 34 8.83 -8.87 -7.55
CA LEU A 34 7.72 -8.04 -7.11
C LEU A 34 7.30 -7.06 -8.20
N TRP A 35 8.25 -6.33 -8.78
CA TRP A 35 7.97 -5.35 -9.83
C TRP A 35 7.36 -5.98 -11.07
N ALA A 36 7.89 -7.11 -11.53
CA ALA A 36 7.30 -7.84 -12.66
C ALA A 36 5.83 -8.23 -12.40
N ARG A 37 5.50 -8.60 -11.17
CA ARG A 37 4.12 -8.95 -10.76
C ARG A 37 3.21 -7.72 -10.70
N ILE A 38 3.72 -6.59 -10.21
CA ILE A 38 3.01 -5.30 -10.23
C ILE A 38 2.70 -4.90 -11.66
N GLN A 39 3.68 -4.92 -12.56
CA GLN A 39 3.48 -4.56 -13.97
C GLN A 39 2.48 -5.50 -14.67
N GLN A 40 2.52 -6.81 -14.36
CA GLN A 40 1.53 -7.76 -14.88
C GLN A 40 0.12 -7.43 -14.38
N ALA A 41 -0.04 -7.09 -13.09
CA ALA A 41 -1.32 -6.68 -12.52
C ALA A 41 -1.82 -5.39 -13.18
N GLN A 42 -0.95 -4.38 -13.31
CA GLN A 42 -1.25 -3.10 -13.93
C GLN A 42 -1.75 -3.25 -15.37
N ARG A 43 -1.07 -4.07 -16.20
CA ARG A 43 -1.52 -4.37 -17.56
C ARG A 43 -2.88 -5.07 -17.61
N ARG A 44 -3.16 -5.97 -16.65
CA ARG A 44 -4.44 -6.69 -16.57
C ARG A 44 -5.60 -5.82 -16.13
N THR A 45 -5.35 -4.81 -15.29
CA THR A 45 -6.38 -3.90 -14.78
C THR A 45 -6.54 -2.62 -15.60
N GLY A 46 -5.56 -2.31 -16.46
CA GLY A 46 -5.50 -1.02 -17.16
C GLY A 46 -5.12 0.14 -16.23
N GLY A 47 -4.48 -0.15 -15.09
CA GLY A 47 -4.05 0.86 -14.12
C GLY A 47 -3.02 1.83 -14.71
N ARG A 48 -3.19 3.13 -14.48
CA ARG A 48 -2.28 4.16 -14.99
C ARG A 48 -1.08 4.40 -14.08
N GLU A 49 -1.29 4.22 -12.78
CA GLU A 49 -0.32 4.53 -11.73
C GLU A 49 -0.15 3.33 -10.80
N VAL A 50 0.97 3.29 -10.08
CA VAL A 50 1.28 2.29 -9.07
C VAL A 50 1.57 3.02 -7.77
N VAL A 51 0.71 2.82 -6.78
CA VAL A 51 0.90 3.30 -5.41
C VAL A 51 1.22 2.10 -4.52
N VAL A 52 2.25 2.21 -3.69
CA VAL A 52 2.70 1.16 -2.76
C VAL A 52 2.75 1.74 -1.35
N GLY A 53 1.95 1.20 -0.43
CA GLY A 53 2.09 1.50 1.00
C GLY A 53 2.95 0.46 1.71
N LEU A 54 3.87 0.94 2.53
CA LEU A 54 4.74 0.12 3.38
C LEU A 54 4.58 0.56 4.83
N GLU A 55 4.25 -0.37 5.73
CA GLU A 55 4.40 -0.13 7.17
C GLU A 55 5.88 -0.32 7.55
N PRO A 56 6.61 0.75 7.93
CA PRO A 56 8.02 0.66 8.24
C PRO A 56 8.19 -0.02 9.60
N THR A 57 8.70 -1.26 9.59
CA THR A 57 9.18 -1.95 10.80
C THR A 57 10.69 -2.17 10.66
N GLY A 58 11.49 -1.40 11.41
CA GLY A 58 12.95 -1.42 11.28
C GLY A 58 13.43 -0.88 9.92
N THR A 59 14.64 -1.26 9.47
CA THR A 59 15.27 -0.70 8.25
C THR A 59 15.01 -1.50 6.97
N TYR A 60 14.46 -2.71 7.05
CA TYR A 60 14.34 -3.62 5.90
C TYR A 60 13.46 -3.07 4.77
N HIS A 61 12.47 -2.24 5.07
CA HIS A 61 11.60 -1.62 4.08
C HIS A 61 12.33 -0.62 3.16
N GLN A 62 13.46 -0.05 3.61
CA GLN A 62 14.16 1.02 2.88
C GLN A 62 14.66 0.54 1.52
N ALA A 63 15.22 -0.68 1.47
CA ALA A 63 15.77 -1.22 0.23
C ALA A 63 14.69 -1.46 -0.84
N VAL A 64 13.54 -2.03 -0.44
CA VAL A 64 12.42 -2.27 -1.35
C VAL A 64 11.72 -0.96 -1.74
N ALA A 65 11.59 -0.02 -0.81
CA ALA A 65 11.02 1.31 -1.06
C ALA A 65 11.84 2.06 -2.12
N SER A 66 13.15 2.17 -1.93
CA SER A 66 14.05 2.83 -2.89
C SER A 66 14.03 2.16 -4.26
N PHE A 67 14.00 0.82 -4.29
CA PHE A 67 13.90 0.09 -5.56
C PHE A 67 12.61 0.42 -6.30
N LEU A 68 11.45 0.37 -5.62
CA LEU A 68 10.15 0.62 -6.24
C LEU A 68 9.99 2.08 -6.69
N ALA A 69 10.45 3.04 -5.88
CA ALA A 69 10.48 4.45 -6.24
C ALA A 69 11.33 4.68 -7.50
N ALA A 70 12.48 4.02 -7.62
CA ALA A 70 13.32 4.09 -8.82
C ALA A 70 12.66 3.48 -10.08
N GLN A 71 11.64 2.64 -9.93
CA GLN A 71 10.83 2.15 -11.05
C GLN A 71 9.65 3.06 -11.41
N GLY A 72 9.43 4.16 -10.67
CA GLY A 72 8.35 5.11 -10.88
C GLY A 72 7.06 4.80 -10.09
N ALA A 73 7.12 3.98 -9.05
CA ALA A 73 5.98 3.79 -8.14
C ALA A 73 5.95 4.91 -7.08
N ASP A 74 4.75 5.35 -6.71
CA ASP A 74 4.54 6.23 -5.56
C ASP A 74 4.60 5.40 -4.29
N VAL A 75 5.72 5.50 -3.56
CA VAL A 75 5.93 4.75 -2.32
C VAL A 75 5.54 5.61 -1.12
N LEU A 76 4.54 5.15 -0.39
CA LEU A 76 3.97 5.82 0.78
C LEU A 76 4.30 5.01 2.04
N LEU A 77 4.61 5.71 3.13
CA LEU A 77 4.80 5.07 4.42
C LEU A 77 3.50 5.08 5.22
N LEU A 78 3.18 3.97 5.87
CA LEU A 78 2.03 3.84 6.74
C LEU A 78 2.47 3.93 8.20
N SER A 79 1.80 4.75 9.00
CA SER A 79 2.13 4.85 10.43
C SER A 79 1.79 3.54 11.14
N SER A 80 2.75 2.97 11.87
CA SER A 80 2.54 1.79 12.70
C SER A 80 1.49 2.01 13.80
N SER A 81 1.43 3.22 14.36
CA SER A 81 0.38 3.61 15.32
C SER A 81 -1.01 3.63 14.68
N VAL A 82 -1.12 4.16 13.46
CA VAL A 82 -2.40 4.18 12.72
C VAL A 82 -2.80 2.76 12.30
N ALA A 83 -1.84 1.94 11.86
CA ALA A 83 -2.05 0.54 11.54
C ALA A 83 -2.50 -0.27 12.75
N TYR A 84 -1.94 0.00 13.94
CA TYR A 84 -2.39 -0.59 15.19
C TYR A 84 -3.86 -0.29 15.48
N TRP A 85 -4.30 0.97 15.36
CA TRP A 85 -5.69 1.36 15.61
C TRP A 85 -6.65 0.83 14.55
N ASN A 86 -6.26 0.83 13.28
CA ASN A 86 -7.09 0.34 12.18
C ASN A 86 -7.32 -1.17 12.26
N ARG A 87 -6.32 -1.94 12.71
CA ARG A 87 -6.51 -3.39 12.94
C ARG A 87 -7.65 -3.67 13.92
N ARG A 88 -7.90 -2.79 14.90
CA ARG A 88 -8.98 -2.94 15.89
C ARG A 88 -10.38 -2.72 15.32
N THR A 89 -10.48 -2.12 14.13
CA THR A 89 -11.74 -1.97 13.41
C THR A 89 -12.04 -3.15 12.49
N GLN A 90 -11.10 -4.10 12.35
CA GLN A 90 -11.23 -5.27 11.48
C GLN A 90 -11.55 -6.54 12.32
N ASP A 91 -12.77 -7.04 12.17
CA ASP A 91 -13.28 -8.40 12.50
C ASP A 91 -12.93 -9.07 13.84
N GLY A 92 -12.69 -8.32 14.92
CA GLY A 92 -12.88 -8.81 16.31
C GLY A 92 -11.97 -9.95 16.80
N THR A 93 -11.13 -10.52 15.93
CA THR A 93 -10.19 -11.60 16.24
C THR A 93 -8.78 -11.03 16.43
N TRP A 94 -8.15 -11.38 17.55
CA TRP A 94 -6.81 -10.89 17.95
C TRP A 94 -5.64 -11.64 17.30
N ASP A 95 -5.90 -12.60 16.43
CA ASP A 95 -4.85 -13.37 15.76
C ASP A 95 -4.12 -12.51 14.73
N LYS A 96 -2.82 -12.30 15.00
CA LYS A 96 -1.92 -11.62 14.09
C LYS A 96 -1.47 -12.61 13.01
N SER A 97 -1.60 -12.22 11.75
CA SER A 97 -0.99 -12.92 10.63
C SER A 97 -0.50 -11.92 9.59
N ASP A 98 0.56 -12.28 8.86
CA ASP A 98 1.11 -11.42 7.80
C ASP A 98 0.06 -11.07 6.73
N ALA A 99 -0.91 -11.98 6.48
CA ALA A 99 -1.99 -11.74 5.53
C ALA A 99 -2.98 -10.66 6.04
N LYS A 100 -3.33 -10.71 7.33
CA LYS A 100 -4.18 -9.69 7.97
C LYS A 100 -3.45 -8.34 8.04
N ASP A 101 -2.15 -8.35 8.33
CA ASP A 101 -1.36 -7.12 8.35
C ASP A 101 -1.24 -6.48 6.95
N ALA A 102 -1.09 -7.28 5.90
CA ALA A 102 -1.11 -6.78 4.52
C ALA A 102 -2.49 -6.22 4.13
N ALA A 103 -3.58 -6.89 4.51
CA ALA A 103 -4.95 -6.40 4.26
C ALA A 103 -5.24 -5.08 5.02
N ASN A 104 -4.78 -4.97 6.27
CA ASN A 104 -4.87 -3.74 7.07
C ASN A 104 -4.12 -2.58 6.40
N CYS A 105 -2.94 -2.83 5.82
CA CYS A 105 -2.19 -1.81 5.08
C CYS A 105 -2.93 -1.34 3.81
N VAL A 106 -3.55 -2.27 3.07
CA VAL A 106 -4.36 -1.94 1.89
C VAL A 106 -5.56 -1.07 2.29
N ASP A 107 -6.27 -1.45 3.35
CA ASP A 107 -7.40 -0.67 3.86
C ASP A 107 -7.00 0.77 4.26
N LEU A 108 -5.83 0.96 4.89
CA LEU A 108 -5.30 2.29 5.19
C LEU A 108 -4.98 3.12 3.95
N LEU A 109 -4.38 2.49 2.93
CA LEU A 109 -4.10 3.14 1.64
C LEU A 109 -5.40 3.58 0.96
N GLU A 110 -6.43 2.73 0.95
CA GLU A 110 -7.74 3.06 0.37
C GLU A 110 -8.42 4.21 1.13
N GLN A 111 -8.27 4.26 2.45
CA GLN A 111 -8.70 5.37 3.29
C GLN A 111 -7.80 6.61 3.16
N GLY A 112 -6.70 6.52 2.42
CA GLY A 112 -5.67 7.56 2.27
C GLY A 112 -5.07 8.01 3.61
N LYS A 113 -4.98 7.11 4.58
CA LYS A 113 -4.32 7.31 5.89
C LYS A 113 -2.83 7.00 5.75
N VAL A 114 -2.11 7.87 5.05
CA VAL A 114 -0.70 7.70 4.69
C VAL A 114 0.16 8.82 5.31
N LEU A 115 1.44 8.56 5.51
CA LEU A 115 2.46 9.57 5.82
C LEU A 115 3.08 10.03 4.49
N PHE A 116 3.26 11.34 4.32
CA PHE A 116 3.99 11.95 3.21
C PHE A 116 5.49 11.97 3.49
#